data_AF-A0A3C0Y507-F1
#
_entry.id   AF-A0A3C0Y507-F1
#
_cell.length_a   1.000
_cell.length_b   1.000
_cell.length_c   1.000
_cell.angle_alpha   90.00
_cell.angle_beta   90.00
_cell.angle_gamma   90.00
#
_symmetry.space_group_name_H-M   'P 1'
#
loop_
_entity.id
_entity.type
_entity.pdbx_description
1 polymer ?
#
loop_
_entity_poly.entity_id
_entity_poly.type
_entity_poly.pdbx_seq_one_letter_code
_entity_poly.pdbx_strand_id
1 'polypeptide(L)'
;MKLFTPQENTNTHAAFAICRAAAPVMRRAGHGNMINTTSIAARTGGGEGAGLYGAAKAFVSTMPRVFAREMAPHGVRVNSGQL
;
A
#
# COMPACT_ATOMS: atom_id res chain seq x y z
N MET A 1 -4.99 26.76 0.00
CA MET A 1 -4.98 25.33 0.36
C MET A 1 -4.40 24.55 -0.82
N LYS A 2 -3.10 24.21 -0.80
CA LYS A 2 -2.49 23.36 -1.84
C LYS A 2 -2.87 21.92 -1.50
N LEU A 3 -3.86 21.39 -2.20
CA LEU A 3 -4.54 20.13 -1.89
C LEU A 3 -3.69 18.87 -2.13
N PHE A 4 -2.53 18.96 -2.79
CA PHE A 4 -1.65 17.82 -3.05
C PHE A 4 -0.20 18.19 -2.77
N THR A 5 0.41 17.53 -1.79
CA THR A 5 1.85 17.60 -1.53
C THR A 5 2.56 16.42 -2.23
N PRO A 6 3.85 16.54 -2.58
CA PRO A 6 4.62 15.45 -3.19
C PRO A 6 4.57 14.14 -2.38
N GLN A 7 4.46 14.22 -1.05
CA GLN A 7 4.43 13.08 -0.14
C GLN A 7 3.23 12.15 -0.38
N GLU A 8 2.05 12.68 -0.69
CA GLU A 8 0.85 11.88 -0.92
C GLU A 8 0.97 11.05 -2.19
N ASN A 9 1.41 11.71 -3.26
CA ASN A 9 1.65 11.11 -4.57
C ASN A 9 2.73 10.02 -4.47
N THR A 10 3.86 10.31 -3.82
CA THR A 10 4.95 9.33 -3.68
C THR A 10 4.52 8.08 -2.91
N ASN A 11 3.87 8.22 -1.75
CA ASN A 11 3.57 7.06 -0.91
C ASN A 11 2.46 6.17 -1.49
N THR A 12 1.45 6.76 -2.11
CA THR A 12 0.31 6.01 -2.65
C THR A 12 0.62 5.44 -4.04
N HIS A 13 1.09 6.28 -4.96
CA HIS A 13 1.31 5.84 -6.34
C HIS A 13 2.50 4.90 -6.46
N ALA A 14 3.58 5.11 -5.69
CA ALA A 14 4.71 4.19 -5.74
C ALA A 14 4.33 2.80 -5.22
N ALA A 15 3.62 2.73 -4.08
CA ALA A 15 3.18 1.45 -3.51
C ALA A 15 2.28 0.67 -4.49
N PHE A 16 1.33 1.35 -5.11
CA PHE A 16 0.46 0.74 -6.12
C PHE A 16 1.24 0.32 -7.37
N ALA A 17 2.10 1.18 -7.89
CA ALA A 17 2.89 0.91 -9.09
C ALA A 17 3.80 -0.31 -8.91
N ILE A 18 4.46 -0.43 -7.75
CA ILE A 18 5.31 -1.58 -7.42
C ILE A 18 4.47 -2.86 -7.32
N CYS A 19 3.35 -2.84 -6.58
CA CYS A 19 2.47 -4.01 -6.48
C CYS A 19 1.95 -4.46 -7.85
N ARG A 20 1.53 -3.51 -8.69
CA ARG A 20 1.07 -3.76 -10.06
C ARG A 20 2.17 -4.36 -10.94
N ALA A 21 3.40 -3.85 -10.85
CA ALA A 21 4.53 -4.35 -11.63
C ALA A 21 4.99 -5.75 -11.15
N ALA A 22 4.95 -6.00 -9.84
CA ALA A 22 5.33 -7.29 -9.25
C ALA A 22 4.30 -8.39 -9.51
N ALA A 23 3.01 -8.05 -9.56
CA ALA A 23 1.91 -9.00 -9.73
C ALA A 23 2.11 -9.99 -10.90
N PRO A 24 2.38 -9.58 -12.16
CA PRO A 24 2.55 -10.53 -13.25
C PRO A 24 3.76 -11.44 -13.08
N VAL A 25 4.83 -10.97 -12.43
CA VAL A 25 6.03 -11.78 -12.16
C VAL A 25 5.71 -12.86 -11.14
N MET A 26 5.08 -12.49 -10.03
CA MET A 26 4.71 -13.44 -8.97
C MET A 26 3.62 -14.42 -9.43
N ARG A 27 2.68 -13.98 -10.28
CA ARG A 27 1.66 -14.86 -10.89
C ARG A 27 2.30 -15.95 -11.76
N ARG A 28 3.30 -15.61 -12.57
CA ARG A 28 4.05 -16.58 -13.39
C ARG A 28 4.87 -17.54 -12.53
N ALA A 29 5.42 -17.06 -11.41
CA ALA A 29 6.16 -17.90 -10.48
C ALA A 29 5.25 -18.87 -9.70
N GLY A 30 3.95 -18.58 -9.57
CA GLY A 30 3.00 -19.40 -8.81
C GLY A 30 3.20 -19.34 -7.29
N HIS A 31 4.07 -18.46 -6.80
CA HIS A 31 4.29 -18.20 -5.38
C HIS A 31 4.82 -16.79 -5.15
N GLY A 32 4.60 -16.24 -3.94
CA GLY A 32 5.16 -14.93 -3.58
C GLY A 32 4.61 -14.36 -2.27
N ASN A 33 5.27 -13.32 -1.77
CA ASN A 33 4.80 -12.54 -0.62
C ASN A 33 5.09 -11.05 -0.85
N MET A 34 4.03 -10.24 -0.89
CA MET A 34 4.13 -8.77 -0.94
C MET A 34 3.84 -8.21 0.45
N ILE A 35 4.74 -7.39 0.99
CA ILE A 35 4.60 -6.76 2.29
C ILE A 35 4.64 -5.25 2.12
N ASN A 36 3.58 -4.57 2.54
CA ASN A 36 3.47 -3.12 2.50
C ASN A 36 3.68 -2.52 3.89
N THR A 37 4.53 -1.51 3.98
CA THR A 37 4.80 -0.80 5.24
C THR A 37 3.85 0.38 5.42
N THR A 38 2.94 0.25 6.39
CA THR A 38 2.03 1.34 6.80
C THR A 38 2.53 2.01 8.09
N SER A 39 1.69 2.78 8.78
CA SER A 39 2.03 3.56 9.96
C SER A 39 0.84 3.65 10.92
N ILE A 40 1.08 3.90 12.21
CA ILE A 40 0.01 4.28 13.14
C ILE A 40 -0.82 5.49 12.66
N ALA A 41 -0.20 6.41 11.92
CA ALA A 41 -0.86 7.58 11.34
C ALA A 41 -2.00 7.21 10.37
N ALA A 42 -1.99 6.00 9.78
CA ALA A 42 -3.10 5.50 8.97
C ALA A 42 -4.41 5.36 9.74
N ARG A 43 -4.34 5.22 11.07
CA ARG A 43 -5.50 5.09 11.96
C ARG A 43 -5.78 6.36 12.75
N THR A 44 -4.75 7.09 13.14
CA THR A 44 -4.88 8.26 14.03
C THR A 44 -4.91 9.59 13.28
N GLY A 45 -4.59 9.62 11.99
CA GLY A 45 -4.38 10.85 11.23
C GLY A 45 -2.99 11.49 11.44
N GLY A 46 -2.20 10.96 12.39
CA GLY A 46 -0.91 11.53 12.79
C GLY A 46 -1.03 12.78 13.66
N GLY A 47 0.08 13.49 13.84
CA GLY A 47 0.10 14.79 14.53
C GLY A 47 -0.37 15.93 13.63
N GLU A 48 -0.31 17.17 14.14
CA GLU A 48 -0.65 18.37 13.38
C GLU A 48 0.11 18.44 12.05
N GLY A 49 -0.60 18.72 10.95
CA GLY A 49 -0.02 18.78 9.60
C GLY A 49 0.20 17.42 8.92
N ALA A 50 -0.01 16.29 9.60
CA ALA A 50 0.22 14.96 9.04
C ALA A 50 -0.98 14.35 8.30
N GLY A 51 -2.11 15.07 8.17
CA GLY A 51 -3.36 14.52 7.64
C GLY A 51 -3.23 13.83 6.27
N LEU A 52 -2.51 14.44 5.33
CA LEU A 52 -2.25 13.85 3.99
C LEU A 52 -1.33 12.62 4.09
N TYR A 53 -0.34 12.64 4.97
CA TYR A 53 0.50 11.46 5.22
C TYR A 53 -0.33 10.32 5.84
N GLY A 54 -1.21 10.62 6.80
CA GLY A 54 -2.16 9.68 7.37
C GLY A 54 -3.08 9.08 6.31
N ALA A 55 -3.64 9.91 5.43
CA ALA A 55 -4.46 9.47 4.30
C ALA A 55 -3.68 8.56 3.34
N ALA A 56 -2.45 8.94 2.99
CA ALA A 56 -1.58 8.12 2.14
C ALA A 56 -1.28 6.75 2.79
N LYS A 57 -1.03 6.70 4.10
CA LYS A 57 -0.78 5.43 4.81
C LYS A 57 -2.05 4.60 5.01
N ALA A 58 -3.23 5.23 5.08
CA ALA A 58 -4.51 4.54 5.04
C ALA A 58 -4.76 3.87 3.68
N PHE A 59 -4.41 4.52 2.57
CA PHE A 59 -4.41 3.91 1.24
C PHE A 59 -3.49 2.67 1.21
N VAL A 60 -2.25 2.79 1.68
CA VAL A 60 -1.29 1.68 1.74
C VAL A 60 -1.74 0.55 2.68
N SER A 61 -2.57 0.84 3.68
CA SER A 61 -3.16 -0.18 4.57
C SER A 61 -4.35 -0.91 3.93
N THR A 62 -5.07 -0.26 3.03
CA THR A 62 -6.35 -0.76 2.49
C THR A 62 -6.17 -1.48 1.15
N MET A 63 -5.38 -0.91 0.23
CA MET A 63 -5.10 -1.48 -1.10
C MET A 63 -4.64 -2.96 -1.05
N PRO A 64 -3.74 -3.39 -0.12
CA PRO A 64 -3.29 -4.77 -0.03
C PRO A 64 -4.42 -5.80 0.12
N ARG A 65 -5.58 -5.42 0.67
CA ARG A 65 -6.71 -6.33 0.87
C ARG A 65 -7.34 -6.79 -0.44
N VAL A 66 -7.40 -5.91 -1.43
CA VAL A 66 -7.90 -6.25 -2.78
C VAL A 66 -6.86 -7.11 -3.49
N PHE A 67 -5.60 -6.68 -3.50
CA PHE A 67 -4.50 -7.46 -4.07
C PHE A 67 -4.39 -8.86 -3.47
N ALA A 68 -4.59 -9.02 -2.16
CA ALA A 68 -4.57 -10.33 -1.52
C ALA A 68 -5.63 -11.28 -2.12
N ARG A 69 -6.84 -10.77 -2.39
CA ARG A 69 -7.91 -11.57 -3.01
C ARG A 69 -7.61 -11.92 -4.46
N GLU A 70 -7.08 -10.96 -5.22
CA GLU A 70 -6.73 -11.17 -6.63
C GLU A 70 -5.53 -12.11 -6.82
N MET A 71 -4.61 -12.11 -5.86
CA MET A 71 -3.35 -12.83 -5.94
C MET A 71 -3.37 -14.19 -5.22
N ALA A 72 -4.33 -14.42 -4.32
CA ALA A 72 -4.50 -15.68 -3.59
C ALA A 72 -4.63 -16.92 -4.52
N PRO A 73 -5.41 -16.90 -5.62
CA PRO A 73 -5.48 -18.03 -6.55
C PRO A 73 -4.13 -18.37 -7.22
N HIS A 74 -3.16 -17.46 -7.17
CA HIS A 74 -1.85 -17.61 -7.77
C HIS A 74 -0.75 -17.97 -6.76
N GLY A 75 -1.11 -18.37 -5.53
CA GLY A 75 -0.15 -18.75 -4.49
C GLY A 75 0.61 -17.56 -3.89
N VAL A 76 0.12 -16.34 -4.10
CA VAL A 76 0.79 -15.11 -3.66
C VAL A 76 0.03 -14.48 -2.51
N ARG A 77 0.73 -14.23 -1.40
CA ARG A 77 0.20 -13.55 -0.22
C ARG A 77 0.51 -12.06 -0.30
N VAL A 78 -0.41 -11.22 0.16
CA VAL A 78 -0.23 -9.76 0.18
C VAL A 78 -0.67 -9.25 1.55
N ASN A 79 0.23 -8.58 2.27
CA ASN A 79 0.02 -8.13 3.64
C ASN A 79 0.45 -6.67 3.83
N SER A 80 -0.03 -6.05 4.91
CA SER A 80 0.41 -4.73 5.36
C SER A 80 0.74 -4.75 6.84
N GLY A 81 1.92 -4.25 7.21
CA GLY A 81 2.36 -4.15 8.61
C GLY A 81 2.38 -2.70 9.07
N GLN A 82 1.83 -2.43 10.27
CA GLN A 82 1.95 -1.13 10.93
C GLN A 82 3.29 -1.04 11.68
N LEU A 83 3.96 0.09 11.47
CA LEU A 83 5.08 0.57 12.27
C LEU A 83 4.67 1.82 13.07
#